data_AF-A0A949VWY1-F1
#
_entry.id   AF-A0A949VWY1-F1
#
_cell.length_a   1.000
_cell.length_b   1.000
_cell.length_c   1.000
_cell.angle_alpha   90.00
_cell.angle_beta   90.00
_cell.angle_gamma   90.00
#
_symmetry.space_group_name_H-M   'P 1'
#
loop_
_entity.id
_entity.type
_entity.pdbx_description
1 polymer ?
#
loop_
_entity_poly.entity_id
_entity_poly.type
_entity_poly.pdbx_seq_one_letter_code
_entity_poly.pdbx_strand_id
1 'polypeptide(L)'
;MDLLEKARSLAAGGEVGRAIDLLEDAVAHGEESALIAKEIARLCLSVNEARAFTNWCHEAMRLDPSDGEPQLMIARVLVLEQRWGEAVESLEQAVQGVLPDVERAEAVRLLELARTRYEEWQRLHPGSSNL
;
A
#
# COMPACT_ATOMS: atom_id res chain seq x y z
N MET A 1 5.46 -9.14 24.55
CA MET A 1 4.92 -9.33 23.19
C MET A 1 4.52 -7.97 22.72
N ASP A 2 5.17 -7.49 21.67
CA ASP A 2 4.88 -6.22 21.03
C ASP A 2 3.46 -6.23 20.43
N LEU A 3 2.80 -5.07 20.33
CA LEU A 3 1.42 -4.97 19.84
C LEU A 3 1.29 -5.54 18.42
N LEU A 4 2.27 -5.24 17.55
CA LEU A 4 2.32 -5.71 16.17
C LEU A 4 2.56 -7.23 16.11
N GLU A 5 3.42 -7.76 16.97
CA GLU A 5 3.62 -9.22 17.07
C GLU A 5 2.33 -9.94 17.46
N LYS A 6 1.56 -9.38 18.41
CA LYS A 6 0.27 -9.94 18.81
C LYS A 6 -0.74 -9.90 17.67
N ALA A 7 -0.85 -8.77 16.96
CA ALA A 7 -1.73 -8.64 15.80
C ALA A 7 -1.35 -9.64 14.69
N ARG A 8 -0.07 -9.75 14.36
CA ARG A 8 0.45 -10.73 13.39
C ARG A 8 0.16 -12.16 13.80
N SER A 9 0.30 -12.48 15.09
CA SER A 9 -0.02 -13.81 15.61
C SER A 9 -1.52 -14.12 15.49
N LEU A 10 -2.41 -13.17 15.76
CA LEU A 10 -3.85 -13.33 15.56
C LEU A 10 -4.17 -13.57 14.07
N ALA A 11 -3.60 -12.74 13.19
CA ALA A 11 -3.79 -12.88 11.74
C ALA A 11 -3.30 -14.24 11.23
N ALA A 12 -2.13 -14.71 11.68
CA ALA A 12 -1.59 -16.03 11.34
C ALA A 12 -2.48 -17.18 11.87
N GLY A 13 -3.22 -16.96 12.96
CA GLY A 13 -4.23 -17.88 13.49
C GLY A 13 -5.56 -17.87 12.73
N GLY A 14 -5.70 -17.07 11.67
CA GLY A 14 -6.94 -16.88 10.92
C GLY A 14 -7.89 -15.84 11.53
N GLU A 15 -7.50 -15.21 12.64
CA GLU A 15 -8.31 -14.23 13.37
C GLU A 15 -8.01 -12.79 12.87
N VAL A 16 -8.03 -12.59 11.55
CA VAL A 16 -7.64 -11.31 10.92
C VAL A 16 -8.49 -10.14 11.42
N GLY A 17 -9.80 -10.34 11.60
CA GLY A 17 -10.68 -9.31 12.17
C GLY A 17 -10.24 -8.85 13.56
N ARG A 18 -9.90 -9.79 14.46
CA ARG A 18 -9.40 -9.46 15.80
C ARG A 18 -8.03 -8.78 15.77
N ALA A 19 -7.20 -9.10 14.77
CA ALA A 19 -5.93 -8.43 14.57
C ALA A 19 -6.13 -6.95 14.18
N ILE A 20 -7.09 -6.68 13.29
CA ILE A 20 -7.48 -5.31 12.91
C ILE A 20 -8.05 -4.58 14.13
N ASP A 21 -9.05 -5.16 14.81
CA ASP A 21 -9.68 -4.54 15.99
C ASP A 21 -8.64 -4.15 17.06
N LEU A 22 -7.66 -5.03 17.32
CA LEU A 22 -6.59 -4.78 18.28
C LEU A 22 -5.74 -3.56 17.91
N LEU A 23 -5.42 -3.39 16.63
CA LEU A 23 -4.60 -2.29 16.15
C LEU A 23 -5.40 -0.99 16.06
N GLU A 24 -6.67 -1.05 15.64
CA GLU A 24 -7.57 0.10 15.61
C GLU A 24 -7.87 0.62 17.02
N ASP A 25 -8.05 -0.27 18.01
CA ASP A 25 -8.21 0.11 19.41
C ASP A 25 -6.97 0.83 19.95
N ALA A 26 -5.77 0.36 19.61
CA ALA A 26 -4.53 1.05 19.99
C ALA A 26 -4.43 2.45 19.37
N VAL A 27 -4.79 2.61 18.09
CA VAL A 27 -4.88 3.91 17.43
C VAL A 27 -5.90 4.81 18.16
N ALA A 28 -7.07 4.29 18.52
CA ALA A 28 -8.09 5.05 19.24
C ALA A 28 -7.63 5.53 20.64
N HIS A 29 -6.64 4.85 21.23
CA HIS A 29 -6.04 5.21 22.51
C HIS A 29 -4.75 6.04 22.39
N GLY A 30 -4.41 6.52 21.19
CA GLY A 30 -3.29 7.45 20.94
C GLY A 30 -1.95 6.77 20.65
N GLU A 31 -1.95 5.47 20.35
CA GLU A 31 -0.76 4.74 19.91
C GLU A 31 -0.59 4.79 18.39
N GLU A 32 -1.08 5.84 17.70
CA GLU A 32 -0.94 5.92 16.25
C GLU A 32 0.52 5.98 15.79
N SER A 33 0.85 5.18 14.78
CA SER A 33 2.14 5.24 14.10
C SER A 33 2.01 4.79 12.65
N ALA A 34 2.90 5.27 11.79
CA ALA A 34 2.94 4.83 10.40
C ALA A 34 3.09 3.30 10.29
N LEU A 35 3.82 2.68 11.23
CA LEU A 35 4.00 1.23 11.27
C LEU A 35 2.69 0.47 11.56
N ILE A 36 1.89 0.94 12.52
CA ILE A 36 0.58 0.36 12.83
C ILE A 36 -0.38 0.57 11.65
N ALA A 37 -0.44 1.77 11.09
CA ALA A 37 -1.28 2.06 9.93
C ALA A 37 -0.96 1.15 8.72
N LYS A 38 0.33 0.93 8.41
CA LYS A 38 0.75 -0.03 7.37
C LYS A 38 0.34 -1.46 7.67
N GLU A 39 0.41 -1.87 8.93
CA GLU A 39 0.01 -3.22 9.32
C GLU A 39 -1.50 -3.41 9.17
N ILE A 40 -2.32 -2.44 9.59
CA ILE A 40 -3.77 -2.49 9.36
C ILE A 40 -4.07 -2.52 7.85
N ALA A 41 -3.41 -1.68 7.04
CA ALA A 41 -3.58 -1.70 5.60
C ALA A 41 -3.30 -3.09 4.99
N ARG A 42 -2.19 -3.75 5.38
CA ARG A 42 -1.88 -5.13 4.95
C ARG A 42 -2.99 -6.12 5.32
N LEU A 43 -3.50 -6.04 6.55
CA LEU A 43 -4.57 -6.91 7.01
C LEU A 43 -5.87 -6.66 6.25
N CYS A 44 -6.27 -5.41 6.04
CA CYS A 44 -7.42 -5.04 5.22
C CYS A 44 -7.31 -5.60 3.79
N LEU A 45 -6.13 -5.49 3.17
CA LEU A 45 -5.90 -6.05 1.83
C LEU A 45 -6.06 -7.57 1.82
N SER A 46 -5.59 -8.26 2.87
CA SER A 46 -5.70 -9.73 2.97
C SER A 46 -7.14 -10.24 3.08
N VAL A 47 -8.07 -9.40 3.56
CA VAL A 47 -9.51 -9.70 3.62
C VAL A 47 -10.31 -9.01 2.52
N ASN A 48 -9.63 -8.49 1.49
CA ASN A 48 -10.23 -7.81 0.34
C ASN A 48 -11.06 -6.56 0.69
N GLU A 49 -10.74 -5.90 1.81
CA GLU A 49 -11.32 -4.62 2.20
C GLU A 49 -10.56 -3.46 1.55
N ALA A 50 -10.69 -3.34 0.22
CA ALA A 50 -9.90 -2.41 -0.60
C ALA A 50 -10.03 -0.95 -0.16
N ARG A 51 -11.23 -0.52 0.25
CA ARG A 51 -11.45 0.86 0.74
C ARG A 51 -10.68 1.13 2.04
N ALA A 52 -10.73 0.18 2.98
CA ALA A 52 -10.02 0.32 4.25
C ALA A 52 -8.50 0.28 4.04
N PHE A 53 -8.03 -0.60 3.16
CA PHE A 53 -6.63 -0.65 2.72
C PHE A 53 -6.14 0.72 2.25
N THR A 54 -6.83 1.35 1.29
CA THR A 54 -6.43 2.66 0.75
C THR A 54 -6.43 3.75 1.83
N ASN A 55 -7.45 3.78 2.70
CA ASN A 55 -7.52 4.74 3.80
C ASN A 55 -6.33 4.61 4.75
N TRP A 56 -5.98 3.38 5.15
CA TRP A 56 -4.87 3.13 6.06
C TRP A 56 -3.50 3.37 5.39
N CYS A 57 -3.35 3.13 4.09
CA CYS A 57 -2.17 3.57 3.35
C CYS A 57 -2.01 5.09 3.37
N HIS A 58 -3.09 5.86 3.13
CA HIS A 58 -3.04 7.32 3.23
C HIS A 58 -2.73 7.80 4.64
N GLU A 59 -3.27 7.13 5.66
CA GLU A 59 -2.96 7.47 7.04
C GLU A 59 -1.49 7.20 7.38
N ALA A 60 -0.92 6.10 6.88
CA ALA A 60 0.51 5.84 7.01
C ALA A 60 1.35 6.94 6.33
N MET A 61 0.98 7.39 5.14
CA MET A 61 1.65 8.51 4.45
C MET A 61 1.53 9.83 5.22
N ARG A 62 0.40 10.06 5.89
CA ARG A 62 0.20 11.26 6.71
C ARG A 62 1.11 11.24 7.95
N LEU A 63 1.28 10.08 8.56
CA LEU A 63 2.09 9.88 9.77
C LEU A 63 3.60 9.89 9.48
N ASP A 64 4.02 9.34 8.33
CA ASP A 64 5.39 9.42 7.84
C ASP A 64 5.41 9.74 6.33
N PRO A 65 5.51 11.03 5.95
CA PRO A 65 5.57 11.44 4.55
C PRO A 65 6.83 11.00 3.81
N SER A 66 7.87 10.53 4.52
CA SER A 66 9.12 10.09 3.90
C SER A 66 9.11 8.61 3.52
N ASP A 67 8.18 7.83 4.08
CA ASP A 67 8.05 6.40 3.85
C ASP A 67 7.44 6.11 2.48
N GLY A 68 8.21 5.42 1.61
CA GLY A 68 7.75 5.02 0.29
C GLY A 68 6.90 3.75 0.29
N GLU A 69 6.84 3.00 1.40
CA GLU A 69 6.17 1.70 1.46
C GLU A 69 4.65 1.78 1.22
N PRO A 70 3.89 2.75 1.78
CA PRO A 70 2.46 2.85 1.51
C PRO A 70 2.15 3.13 0.02
N GLN A 71 2.99 3.92 -0.65
CA GLN A 71 2.86 4.19 -2.08
C GLN A 71 3.13 2.93 -2.91
N LEU A 72 4.15 2.15 -2.53
CA LEU A 72 4.42 0.86 -3.15
C LEU A 72 3.28 -0.15 -2.93
N MET A 73 2.66 -0.16 -1.75
CA MET A 73 1.49 -1.00 -1.47
C MET A 73 0.32 -0.67 -2.41
N ILE A 74 -0.04 0.62 -2.55
CA ILE A 74 -1.09 1.07 -3.46
C ILE A 74 -0.73 0.71 -4.91
N ALA A 75 0.50 1.00 -5.33
CA ALA A 75 1.00 0.67 -6.66
C ALA A 75 0.86 -0.82 -7.00
N ARG A 76 1.19 -1.73 -6.08
CA ARG A 76 1.05 -3.18 -6.29
C ARG A 76 -0.39 -3.55 -6.62
N VAL A 77 -1.37 -2.97 -5.92
CA VAL A 77 -2.81 -3.19 -6.20
C VAL A 77 -3.18 -2.64 -7.57
N LEU A 78 -2.77 -1.41 -7.89
CA LEU A 78 -3.07 -0.77 -9.18
C LEU A 78 -2.49 -1.54 -10.37
N VAL A 79 -1.28 -2.11 -10.23
CA VAL A 79 -0.67 -2.99 -11.23
C VAL A 79 -1.51 -4.24 -11.46
N LEU A 80 -2.05 -4.86 -10.40
CA LEU A 80 -2.94 -6.02 -10.52
C LEU A 80 -4.26 -5.66 -11.20
N GLU A 81 -4.79 -4.47 -10.91
CA GLU A 81 -6.00 -3.91 -11.53
C GLU A 81 -5.77 -3.39 -12.96
N GLN A 82 -4.53 -3.40 -13.46
CA GLN A 82 -4.14 -2.85 -14.76
C GLN A 82 -4.44 -1.35 -14.92
N ARG A 83 -4.52 -0.62 -13.80
CA ARG A 83 -4.68 0.83 -13.75
C ARG A 83 -3.32 1.49 -13.94
N TRP A 84 -2.78 1.35 -15.15
CA TRP A 84 -1.38 1.65 -15.43
C TRP A 84 -0.97 3.10 -15.17
N GLY A 85 -1.85 4.08 -15.42
CA GLY A 85 -1.56 5.49 -15.17
C GLY A 85 -1.34 5.77 -13.69
N GLU A 86 -2.31 5.41 -12.86
CA GLU A 86 -2.24 5.58 -11.41
C GLU A 86 -1.11 4.74 -10.78
N ALA A 87 -0.84 3.56 -11.32
CA ALA A 87 0.29 2.74 -10.90
C ALA A 87 1.62 3.46 -11.12
N VAL A 88 1.81 4.10 -12.29
CA VAL A 88 3.02 4.89 -12.58
C VAL A 88 3.17 6.02 -11.56
N GLU A 89 2.12 6.81 -11.31
CA GLU A 89 2.17 7.92 -10.36
C GLU A 89 2.53 7.45 -8.93
N SER A 90 1.90 6.37 -8.46
CA SER A 90 2.17 5.81 -7.13
C SER A 90 3.59 5.26 -7.04
N LEU A 91 4.10 4.59 -8.08
CA LEU A 91 5.46 4.05 -8.11
C LEU A 91 6.52 5.13 -8.16
N GLU A 92 6.27 6.23 -8.89
CA GLU A 92 7.15 7.39 -8.91
C GLU A 92 7.27 8.01 -7.52
N GLN A 93 6.15 8.15 -6.81
CA GLN A 93 6.17 8.63 -5.42
C GLN A 93 6.89 7.65 -4.49
N ALA A 94 6.66 6.34 -4.64
CA ALA A 94 7.32 5.31 -3.84
C ALA A 94 8.86 5.36 -3.96
N VAL A 95 9.40 5.48 -5.18
CA VAL A 95 10.86 5.48 -5.38
C VAL A 95 11.54 6.76 -4.90
N GLN A 96 10.82 7.88 -4.78
CA GLN A 96 11.34 9.11 -4.14
C GLN A 96 11.41 8.97 -2.62
N GLY A 97 10.60 8.08 -2.03
CA GLY A 97 10.59 7.80 -0.60
C GLY A 97 11.74 6.92 -0.12
N VAL A 98 11.81 6.77 1.20
CA VAL A 98 12.64 5.79 1.88
C VAL A 98 12.02 4.42 1.70
N LEU A 99 12.80 3.51 1.13
CA LEU A 99 12.46 2.12 0.89
C LEU A 99 13.69 1.26 1.19
N PRO A 100 13.53 0.09 1.81
CA PRO A 100 14.51 -0.99 1.80
C PRO A 100 14.95 -1.32 0.37
N ASP A 101 16.22 -1.73 0.19
CA ASP A 101 16.80 -1.97 -1.14
C ASP A 101 15.99 -2.97 -1.98
N VAL A 102 15.46 -4.03 -1.36
CA VAL A 102 14.62 -5.03 -2.03
C VAL A 102 13.33 -4.42 -2.55
N GLU A 103 12.66 -3.61 -1.73
CA GLU A 103 11.40 -2.95 -2.10
C GLU A 103 11.62 -1.84 -3.12
N ARG A 104 12.74 -1.12 -3.02
CA ARG A 104 13.16 -0.14 -4.03
C ARG A 104 13.39 -0.81 -5.39
N ALA A 105 14.12 -1.93 -5.42
CA ALA A 105 14.36 -2.68 -6.65
C ALA A 105 13.06 -3.21 -7.25
N GLU A 106 12.13 -3.69 -6.41
CA GLU A 106 10.79 -4.08 -6.85
C GLU A 106 10.02 -2.89 -7.44
N ALA A 107 9.98 -1.76 -6.74
CA ALA A 107 9.29 -0.55 -7.18
C ALA A 107 9.79 -0.07 -8.54
N VAL A 108 11.12 -0.04 -8.75
CA VAL A 108 11.73 0.33 -10.04
C VAL A 108 11.30 -0.64 -11.15
N ARG A 109 11.34 -1.95 -10.90
CA ARG A 109 10.90 -2.97 -11.88
C ARG A 109 9.42 -2.83 -12.22
N LEU A 110 8.57 -2.60 -11.21
CA LEU A 110 7.13 -2.37 -11.42
C LEU A 110 6.90 -1.08 -12.20
N LEU A 111 7.70 -0.03 -11.97
CA LEU A 111 7.57 1.25 -12.65
C LEU A 111 7.88 1.12 -14.14
N GLU A 112 8.95 0.40 -14.48
CA GLU A 112 9.30 0.09 -15.88
C GLU A 112 8.17 -0.68 -16.59
N LEU A 113 7.62 -1.71 -15.91
CA LEU A 113 6.49 -2.47 -16.41
C LEU A 113 5.25 -1.59 -16.62
N ALA A 114 4.88 -0.80 -15.61
CA ALA A 114 3.69 0.05 -15.63
C ALA A 114 3.80 1.12 -16.72
N ARG A 115 4.97 1.75 -16.90
CA ARG A 115 5.21 2.72 -17.99
C ARG A 115 5.04 2.09 -19.36
N THR A 116 5.64 0.91 -19.59
CA THR A 116 5.52 0.19 -20.85
C THR A 116 4.04 -0.11 -21.18
N ARG A 117 3.30 -0.64 -20.20
CA ARG A 117 1.87 -0.94 -20.38
C ARG A 117 1.02 0.31 -20.54
N TYR A 118 1.35 1.40 -19.85
CA TYR A 118 0.63 2.65 -19.98
C TYR A 118 0.81 3.28 -21.36
N GLU A 119 2.04 3.28 -21.90
CA GLU A 119 2.30 3.74 -23.26
C GLU A 119 1.54 2.92 -24.31
N GLU A 120 1.53 1.60 -24.19
CA GLU A 120 0.74 0.71 -25.06
C GLU A 120 -0.75 1.04 -24.97
N TRP A 121 -1.28 1.21 -23.76
CA TRP A 121 -2.67 1.58 -23.55
C TRP A 121 -3.01 2.92 -24.19
N GLN A 122 -2.14 3.94 -24.05
CA GLN A 122 -2.32 5.26 -24.64
C GLN A 122 -2.32 5.23 -26.17
N ARG A 123 -1.46 4.42 -26.79
CA ARG A 123 -1.47 4.23 -28.26
C ARG A 123 -2.79 3.64 -28.75
N LEU A 124 -3.41 2.76 -27.97
CA LEU A 124 -4.68 2.13 -28.29
C LEU A 124 -5.89 3.04 -27.99
N HIS A 125 -5.76 3.98 -27.05
CA HIS A 125 -6.83 4.87 -26.59
C HIS A 125 -6.39 6.35 -26.66
N PRO A 126 -6.10 6.89 -27.85
CA PRO A 126 -5.63 8.25 -27.99
C PRO A 126 -6.69 9.26 -27.49
N GLY A 127 -6.27 10.18 -26.60
CA GLY A 127 -7.14 11.23 -26.05
C GLY A 127 -7.96 10.83 -24.82
N SER A 128 -7.88 9.58 -24.36
CA SER A 128 -8.49 9.15 -23.09
C SER A 128 -7.59 9.47 -21.90
N SER A 129 -8.16 10.08 -20.85
CA SER A 129 -7.50 10.14 -19.54
C SER A 129 -7.66 8.79 -18.85
N ASN A 130 -6.56 8.18 -18.39
CA ASN A 130 -6.57 6.97 -17.55
C ASN A 130 -6.39 7.33 -16.05
N LEU A 131 -6.86 8.53 -15.70
CA LEU A 131 -6.91 9.11 -14.36
C LEU A 131 -8.36 9.31 -13.98
#